data_AF-A0A926DRL5-F1
#
_entry.id   AF-A0A926DRL5-F1
#
_cell.length_a   1.000
_cell.length_b   1.000
_cell.length_c   1.000
_cell.angle_alpha   90.00
_cell.angle_beta   90.00
_cell.angle_gamma   90.00
#
_symmetry.space_group_name_H-M   'P 1'
#
loop_
_entity.id
_entity.type
_entity.pdbx_description
1 polymer ?
#
loop_
_entity_poly.entity_id
_entity_poly.type
_entity_poly.pdbx_seq_one_letter_code
_entity_poly.pdbx_strand_id
1 'polypeptide(L)'
;MSRTDNFISTSASQNLKPLRYPDCIYLTEHCRCGILRVSECIGERCSFCQSRLEHRESNARWHQHMNLLSEEKQARIAAVYYGGRMPWKVQRGKEDGACFK
;
A
#
# COMPACT_ATOMS: atom_id res chain seq x y z
N MET A 1 45.95 17.89 29.92
CA MET A 1 44.67 17.15 30.07
C MET A 1 44.10 16.95 28.68
N SER A 2 44.39 15.81 28.07
CA SER A 2 44.01 15.45 26.70
C SER A 2 42.50 15.16 26.64
N ARG A 3 41.76 15.92 25.83
CA ARG A 3 40.37 15.59 25.46
C ARG A 3 40.44 14.40 24.51
N THR A 4 39.99 13.24 24.95
CA THR A 4 39.71 12.10 24.08
C THR A 4 38.40 12.37 23.37
N ASP A 5 38.50 12.93 22.16
CA ASP A 5 37.37 12.99 21.24
C ASP A 5 37.05 11.56 20.81
N ASN A 6 35.94 11.02 21.31
CA ASN A 6 35.40 9.73 20.89
C ASN A 6 34.89 9.86 19.45
N PHE A 7 35.78 9.75 18.48
CA PHE A 7 35.43 9.69 17.08
C PHE A 7 34.76 8.34 16.78
N ILE A 8 33.43 8.33 16.79
CA ILE A 8 32.68 7.17 16.31
C ILE A 8 32.76 7.19 14.78
N SER A 9 33.56 6.29 14.22
CA SER A 9 33.59 6.02 12.77
C SER A 9 32.20 5.57 12.33
N THR A 10 31.50 6.37 11.54
CA THR A 10 30.19 6.06 10.95
C THR A 10 30.24 4.98 9.86
N SER A 11 31.26 4.14 9.86
CA SER A 11 31.48 3.06 8.88
C SER A 11 30.73 1.76 9.21
N ALA A 12 29.77 1.80 10.13
CA ALA A 12 28.94 0.66 10.50
C ALA A 12 27.45 0.92 10.20
N SER A 13 27.14 1.38 8.98
CA SER A 13 25.79 1.25 8.40
C SER A 13 25.51 -0.21 8.00
N GLN A 14 25.92 -1.18 8.82
CA GLN A 14 25.63 -2.58 8.60
C GLN A 14 24.22 -2.86 9.10
N ASN A 15 23.26 -2.85 8.18
CA ASN A 15 22.03 -3.65 8.22
C ASN A 15 21.35 -3.76 9.59
N LEU A 16 21.12 -2.64 10.27
CA LEU A 16 20.24 -2.63 11.43
C LEU A 16 18.81 -2.87 10.91
N LYS A 17 18.32 -4.10 11.02
CA LYS A 17 16.91 -4.41 10.83
C LYS A 17 16.16 -4.02 12.12
N PRO A 18 15.24 -3.05 12.08
CA PRO A 18 14.29 -2.83 13.16
C PRO A 18 13.70 -4.16 13.66
N LEU A 19 13.83 -4.40 14.97
CA LEU A 19 13.32 -5.62 15.63
C LEU A 19 11.78 -5.72 15.59
N ARG A 20 11.11 -4.59 15.30
CA ARG A 20 9.67 -4.50 15.13
C ARG A 20 9.34 -3.49 14.03
N TYR A 21 8.60 -3.93 13.03
CA TYR A 21 8.01 -3.07 12.01
C TYR A 21 6.50 -2.97 12.24
N PRO A 22 5.88 -1.82 11.91
CA PRO A 22 4.42 -1.73 11.93
C PRO A 22 3.80 -2.70 10.92
N ASP A 23 2.63 -3.25 11.23
CA ASP A 23 1.79 -3.94 10.24
C ASP A 23 1.20 -2.88 9.29
N CYS A 24 2.00 -2.49 8.29
CA CYS A 24 1.66 -1.48 7.31
C CYS A 24 1.82 -2.04 5.90
N ILE A 25 0.74 -2.04 5.10
CA ILE A 25 0.77 -2.56 3.73
C ILE A 25 1.66 -1.74 2.78
N TYR A 26 1.98 -0.51 3.17
CA TYR A 26 2.82 0.40 2.39
C TYR A 26 4.28 0.37 2.82
N LEU A 27 4.66 -0.43 3.81
CA LEU A 27 6.05 -0.59 4.19
C LEU A 27 6.77 -1.50 3.19
N THR A 28 7.86 -1.00 2.62
CA THR A 28 8.71 -1.74 1.66
C THR A 28 9.85 -2.47 2.37
N GLU A 29 10.48 -3.43 1.69
CA GLU A 29 11.64 -4.18 2.19
C GLU A 29 12.84 -3.28 2.52
N HIS A 30 12.94 -2.11 1.88
CA HIS A 30 13.97 -1.10 2.11
C HIS A 30 13.61 -0.12 3.23
N CYS A 31 12.63 -0.44 4.09
CA CYS A 31 12.16 0.42 5.17
C CYS A 31 11.61 1.79 4.70
N ARG A 32 11.19 1.88 3.44
CA ARG A 32 10.56 3.08 2.85
C ARG A 32 9.05 2.93 2.76
N CYS A 33 8.36 4.04 2.59
CA CYS A 33 6.93 4.04 2.30
C CYS A 33 6.66 3.90 0.80
N GLY A 34 5.71 3.05 0.41
CA GLY A 34 5.27 2.84 -0.97
C GLY A 34 4.30 3.91 -1.50
N ILE A 35 3.69 4.70 -0.61
CA ILE A 35 2.73 5.76 -0.99
C ILE A 35 3.24 7.18 -0.71
N LEU A 36 4.08 7.36 0.31
CA LEU A 36 4.68 8.65 0.63
C LEU A 36 6.11 8.70 0.11
N ARG A 37 6.50 9.83 -0.49
CA ARG A 37 7.88 10.10 -0.88
C ARG A 37 8.67 10.65 0.32
N VAL A 38 8.97 9.77 1.28
CA VAL A 38 9.81 10.07 2.46
C VAL A 38 11.11 9.28 2.41
N SER A 39 12.18 9.84 2.99
CA SER A 39 13.49 9.18 3.05
C SER A 39 13.45 7.87 3.84
N GLU A 40 12.73 7.86 4.96
CA GLU A 40 12.57 6.72 5.86
C GLU A 40 11.12 6.63 6.37
N CYS A 41 10.62 5.41 6.60
CA CYS A 41 9.30 5.22 7.17
C CYS A 41 9.28 5.65 8.65
N ILE A 42 8.31 6.50 9.02
CA ILE A 42 8.12 7.00 10.40
C ILE A 42 7.40 5.99 11.33
N GLY A 43 7.17 4.76 10.85
CA GLY A 43 6.64 3.67 11.66
C GLY A 43 5.17 3.85 12.09
N GLU A 44 4.87 3.43 13.32
CA GLU A 44 3.53 3.49 13.93
C GLU A 44 2.94 4.92 14.03
N ARG A 45 3.80 5.94 13.98
CA ARG A 45 3.36 7.35 13.99
C ARG A 45 2.89 7.84 12.61
N CYS A 46 2.96 7.00 11.59
CA CYS A 46 2.52 7.36 10.25
C CYS A 46 1.00 7.48 10.21
N SER A 47 0.49 8.68 9.91
CA SER A 47 -0.96 8.92 9.72
C SER A 47 -1.56 8.17 8.52
N PHE A 48 -0.72 7.62 7.65
CA PHE A 48 -1.12 6.79 6.51
C PHE A 48 -0.83 5.29 6.75
N CYS A 49 -0.41 4.92 7.96
CA CYS A 49 -0.24 3.52 8.33
C CYS A 49 -1.57 2.80 8.18
N GLN A 50 -1.55 1.67 7.50
CA GLN A 50 -2.74 0.87 7.27
C GLN A 50 -2.38 -0.60 7.33
N SER A 51 -3.01 -1.33 8.24
CA SER A 51 -2.89 -2.78 8.36
C SER A 51 -3.56 -3.50 7.20
N ARG A 52 -3.21 -4.77 7.01
CA ARG A 52 -3.87 -5.62 6.01
C ARG A 52 -5.37 -5.77 6.28
N LEU A 53 -5.77 -5.78 7.55
CA LEU A 53 -7.17 -5.88 7.96
C LEU A 53 -7.93 -4.60 7.60
N GLU A 54 -7.44 -3.44 8.01
CA GLU A 54 -8.07 -2.14 7.71
C GLU A 54 -8.18 -1.89 6.21
N HIS A 55 -7.15 -2.26 5.44
CA HIS A 55 -7.20 -2.16 3.98
C HIS A 55 -8.31 -3.04 3.38
N ARG A 56 -8.45 -4.29 3.84
CA ARG A 56 -9.52 -5.19 3.40
C ARG A 56 -10.90 -4.65 3.73
N GLU A 57 -11.11 -4.15 4.96
CA GLU A 57 -12.38 -3.58 5.39
C GLU A 57 -12.73 -2.30 4.64
N SER A 58 -11.74 -1.43 4.41
CA SER A 58 -11.91 -0.22 3.60
C SER A 58 -12.30 -0.59 2.15
N ASN A 59 -11.65 -1.60 1.58
CA ASN A 59 -11.95 -2.07 0.24
C ASN A 59 -13.37 -2.68 0.15
N ALA A 60 -13.77 -3.48 1.13
CA ALA A 60 -15.12 -4.05 1.21
C ALA A 60 -16.20 -2.96 1.30
N ARG A 61 -15.99 -1.94 2.15
CA ARG A 61 -16.89 -0.77 2.24
C ARG A 61 -16.98 -0.01 0.93
N TRP A 62 -15.85 0.20 0.25
CA TRP A 62 -15.82 0.84 -1.07
C TRP A 62 -16.59 0.01 -2.11
N HIS A 63 -16.39 -1.31 -2.17
CA HIS A 63 -17.16 -2.20 -3.06
C HIS A 63 -18.67 -2.07 -2.81
N GLN A 64 -19.10 -2.11 -1.55
CA GLN A 64 -20.52 -1.95 -1.19
C GLN A 64 -21.06 -0.59 -1.66
N HIS A 65 -20.33 0.49 -1.39
CA HIS A 65 -20.73 1.83 -1.80
C HIS A 65 -20.87 1.96 -3.33
N MET A 66 -19.92 1.42 -4.09
CA MET A 66 -19.96 1.44 -5.55
C MET A 66 -21.16 0.68 -6.10
N ASN A 67 -21.54 -0.43 -5.46
CA ASN A 67 -22.72 -1.21 -5.85
C ASN A 67 -24.06 -0.52 -5.54
N LEU A 68 -24.09 0.44 -4.62
CA LEU A 68 -25.30 1.24 -4.32
C LEU A 68 -25.56 2.36 -5.34
N LEU A 69 -24.56 2.72 -6.15
CA LEU A 69 -24.73 3.72 -7.20
C LEU A 69 -25.62 3.18 -8.34
N SER A 70 -26.30 4.07 -9.07
CA SER A 70 -27.03 3.66 -10.28
C SER A 70 -26.07 3.08 -11.33
N GLU A 71 -26.58 2.17 -12.16
CA GLU A 71 -25.76 1.51 -13.20
C GLU A 71 -25.13 2.50 -14.17
N GLU A 72 -25.84 3.58 -14.52
CA GLU A 72 -25.33 4.66 -15.35
C GLU A 72 -24.10 5.35 -14.69
N LYS A 73 -24.19 5.66 -13.39
CA LYS A 73 -23.06 6.25 -12.65
C LYS A 73 -21.88 5.28 -12.58
N GLN A 74 -22.15 4.00 -12.31
CA GLN A 74 -21.12 2.96 -12.30
C GLN A 74 -20.43 2.83 -13.66
N ALA A 75 -21.19 2.81 -14.76
CA ALA A 75 -20.67 2.74 -16.12
C ALA A 75 -19.79 3.94 -16.46
N ARG A 76 -20.23 5.15 -16.07
CA ARG A 76 -19.43 6.37 -16.26
C ARG A 76 -18.11 6.31 -15.50
N ILE A 77 -18.12 5.89 -14.23
CA ILE A 77 -16.90 5.75 -13.43
C ILE A 77 -15.96 4.69 -14.02
N ALA A 78 -16.51 3.55 -14.44
CA ALA A 78 -15.76 2.48 -15.08
C ALA A 78 -15.08 2.95 -16.37
N ALA A 79 -15.80 3.66 -17.23
CA ALA A 79 -15.28 4.19 -18.48
C ALA A 79 -14.12 5.18 -18.26
N VAL A 80 -14.26 6.11 -17.30
CA VAL A 80 -13.27 7.17 -17.06
C VAL A 80 -12.01 6.63 -16.36
N TYR A 81 -12.14 5.79 -15.35
CA TYR A 81 -11.02 5.43 -14.46
C TYR A 81 -10.53 3.99 -14.59
N TYR A 82 -11.34 3.09 -15.16
CA TYR A 82 -11.07 1.65 -15.15
C TYR A 82 -11.14 1.00 -16.55
N GLY A 83 -11.13 1.81 -17.61
CA GLY A 83 -11.17 1.32 -19.00
C GLY A 83 -12.45 0.54 -19.32
N GLY A 84 -13.58 0.95 -18.76
CA GLY A 84 -14.89 0.29 -18.91
C GLY A 84 -15.10 -0.93 -18.01
N ARG A 85 -14.10 -1.36 -17.25
CA ARG A 85 -14.23 -2.48 -16.31
C ARG A 85 -14.80 -2.00 -14.97
N MET A 86 -15.64 -2.82 -14.36
CA MET A 86 -16.19 -2.57 -13.02
C MET A 86 -15.53 -3.51 -12.01
N PRO A 87 -14.34 -3.16 -11.47
CA PRO A 87 -13.62 -4.04 -10.54
C PRO A 87 -14.41 -4.33 -9.27
N TRP A 88 -15.37 -3.47 -8.91
CA TRP A 88 -16.23 -3.68 -7.74
C TRP A 88 -17.33 -4.74 -7.93
N LYS A 89 -17.63 -5.13 -9.18
CA LYS A 89 -18.54 -6.24 -9.48
C LYS A 89 -17.70 -7.52 -9.55
N VAL A 90 -17.86 -8.41 -8.58
CA VAL A 90 -17.21 -9.73 -8.57
C VAL A 90 -17.54 -10.39 -9.91
N GLN A 91 -16.51 -10.70 -10.71
CA GLN A 91 -16.70 -11.46 -11.94
C GLN A 91 -17.19 -12.86 -11.55
N ARG A 92 -18.50 -13.06 -11.56
CA ARG A 92 -19.07 -14.41 -11.57
C ARG A 92 -18.78 -14.98 -12.95
N GLY A 93 -17.73 -15.80 -13.03
CA GLY A 93 -17.41 -16.63 -14.19
C GLY A 93 -16.68 -15.88 -15.30
N LYS A 94 -15.36 -16.02 -15.35
CA LYS A 94 -14.65 -16.09 -16.62
C LYS A 94 -13.44 -17.03 -16.46
N GLU A 95 -13.74 -18.32 -16.44
CA GLU A 95 -12.85 -19.28 -17.08
C GLU A 95 -12.85 -18.90 -18.56
N ASP A 96 -11.86 -18.13 -19.00
CA ASP A 96 -11.50 -18.07 -20.40
C ASP A 96 -9.99 -18.18 -20.46
N GLY A 97 -9.53 -19.43 -20.58
CA GLY A 97 -8.27 -19.69 -21.24
C GLY A 97 -8.32 -19.06 -22.63
N ALA A 98 -7.55 -18.02 -22.84
CA ALA A 98 -7.18 -17.55 -24.16
C ALA A 98 -5.68 -17.28 -24.14
N CYS A 99 -4.93 -18.33 -24.50
CA CYS A 99 -3.62 -18.18 -25.12
C CYS A 99 -3.78 -17.21 -26.30
N PHE A 100 -3.17 -16.03 -26.21
CA PHE A 100 -2.94 -15.19 -27.37
C PHE A 100 -1.47 -15.36 -27.78
N LYS A 101 -1.34 -15.74 -29.06
CA LYS A 101 -0.16 -16.15 -29.82
C LYS A 101 1.09 -15.33 -29.61
#